data_AF-A0A7S1A8Z0-F1
#
_entry.id   AF-A0A7S1A8Z0-F1
#
_cell.length_a   1.000
_cell.length_b   1.000
_cell.length_c   1.000
_cell.angle_alpha   90.00
_cell.angle_beta   90.00
_cell.angle_gamma   90.00
#
_symmetry.space_group_name_H-M   'P 1'
#
loop_
_entity.id
_entity.type
_entity.pdbx_description
1 polymer ?
#
loop_
_entity_poly.entity_id
_entity_poly.type
_entity_poly.pdbx_seq_one_letter_code
_entity_poly.pdbx_strand_id
1 'polypeptide(L)'
;MGSAHSSDSGSSDSHSCESLIGHRAEEQVDGEEKDFFFSAVMDGCVDVSQIVFDEKAVFACPLPMKRLLEFGRWNPVSLLMLAPLWSYKVAGSADHWWFVARCANKQYYYAAQFFIRDGESHVAAVVCKGLPSAVNDGLQYSGSTWWLAREWTSCKMPRSKAELDEMVLQCPTVAQPYSWFLNNCQHFAADLYEGIDSV
;
A
#
# COMPACT_ATOMS: atom_id res chain seq x y z
N MET A 1 62.16 -29.59 6.18
CA MET A 1 61.10 -29.58 5.15
C MET A 1 59.80 -29.14 5.82
N GLY A 2 59.21 -28.00 5.40
CA GLY A 2 57.86 -27.45 5.73
C GLY A 2 57.62 -27.05 7.19
N SER A 3 57.33 -25.79 7.56
CA SER A 3 56.09 -25.00 7.36
C SER A 3 54.86 -25.67 8.02
N ALA A 4 53.91 -25.02 8.69
CA ALA A 4 53.67 -23.67 9.16
C ALA A 4 52.41 -23.74 10.08
N HIS A 5 52.10 -22.63 10.74
CA HIS A 5 50.83 -22.20 11.34
C HIS A 5 49.53 -23.01 11.12
N SER A 6 48.66 -23.07 12.14
CA SER A 6 47.47 -22.19 12.23
C SER A 6 46.43 -22.67 13.24
N SER A 7 45.94 -21.68 13.98
CA SER A 7 44.63 -21.44 14.60
C SER A 7 43.44 -22.30 14.17
N ASP A 8 42.54 -22.58 15.11
CA ASP A 8 41.08 -22.56 14.85
C ASP A 8 40.36 -22.10 16.13
N SER A 9 39.92 -20.83 16.24
CA SER A 9 38.63 -20.24 15.83
C SER A 9 37.37 -21.03 16.25
N GLY A 10 36.69 -20.51 17.26
CA GLY A 10 35.32 -20.86 17.62
C GLY A 10 34.60 -19.66 18.23
N SER A 11 34.63 -18.51 17.55
CA SER A 11 33.74 -17.38 17.86
C SER A 11 32.36 -17.71 17.31
N SER A 12 31.43 -17.98 18.21
CA SER A 12 30.00 -18.05 17.90
C SER A 12 29.48 -16.62 17.87
N ASP A 13 29.55 -15.97 16.71
CA ASP A 13 28.91 -14.67 16.52
C ASP A 13 27.47 -14.87 16.03
N SER A 14 26.58 -14.85 17.02
CA SER A 14 25.15 -14.65 16.86
C SER A 14 24.89 -13.26 16.26
N HIS A 15 24.75 -13.17 14.94
CA HIS A 15 24.20 -11.98 14.31
C HIS A 15 22.68 -11.94 14.52
N SER A 16 22.29 -11.18 15.54
CA SER A 16 20.94 -10.67 15.74
C SER A 16 20.55 -9.82 14.53
N CYS A 17 19.57 -10.27 13.74
CA CYS A 17 18.97 -9.50 12.66
C CYS A 17 18.07 -8.41 13.26
N GLU A 18 18.60 -7.19 13.42
CA GLU A 18 17.78 -6.04 13.76
C GLU A 18 16.87 -5.68 12.58
N SER A 19 15.57 -5.81 12.80
CA SER A 19 14.49 -5.27 11.99
C SER A 19 14.64 -3.75 11.91
N LEU A 20 14.94 -3.20 10.73
CA LEU A 20 14.97 -1.75 10.52
C LEU A 20 13.55 -1.19 10.66
N ILE A 21 13.40 -0.34 11.67
CA ILE A 21 12.16 0.35 12.05
C ILE A 21 11.90 1.46 11.02
N GLY A 22 10.68 1.48 10.46
CA GLY A 22 10.24 2.53 9.54
C GLY A 22 10.36 3.92 10.15
N HIS A 23 10.64 4.93 9.32
CA HIS A 23 10.67 6.31 9.77
C HIS A 23 9.23 6.85 9.81
N ARG A 24 8.74 7.18 11.00
CA ARG A 24 7.55 8.01 11.17
C ARG A 24 7.91 9.42 10.71
N ALA A 25 7.31 9.87 9.61
CA ALA A 25 7.39 11.27 9.21
C ALA A 25 6.13 11.95 9.73
N GLU A 26 6.28 12.78 10.76
CA GLU A 26 5.23 13.68 11.23
C GLU A 26 5.37 14.97 10.41
N GLU A 27 4.50 15.18 9.42
CA GLU A 27 4.48 16.42 8.65
C GLU A 27 3.18 17.19 8.94
N GLN A 28 3.34 18.42 9.43
CA GLN A 28 2.25 19.29 9.84
C GLN A 28 1.71 20.03 8.61
N VAL A 29 0.67 19.50 7.99
CA VAL A 29 -0.02 20.14 6.85
C VAL A 29 -1.34 20.73 7.36
N ASP A 30 -1.48 22.06 7.30
CA ASP A 30 -2.70 22.82 7.62
C ASP A 30 -3.31 22.62 9.03
N GLY A 31 -2.49 22.24 10.02
CA GLY A 31 -2.90 22.20 11.43
C GLY A 31 -3.71 20.97 11.85
N GLU A 32 -3.86 19.97 10.97
CA GLU A 32 -4.27 18.62 11.32
C GLU A 32 -3.03 17.70 11.36
N GLU A 33 -2.85 16.96 12.45
CA GLU A 33 -1.78 15.96 12.57
C GLU A 33 -2.15 14.76 11.68
N LYS A 34 -1.36 14.50 10.63
CA LYS A 34 -1.52 13.32 9.77
C LYS A 34 -0.30 12.41 9.94
N ASP A 35 -0.57 11.18 10.33
CA ASP A 35 0.47 10.16 10.46
C ASP A 35 0.83 9.59 9.08
N PHE A 36 2.08 9.80 8.67
CA PHE A 36 2.65 9.15 7.51
C PHE A 36 3.59 8.01 7.92
N PHE A 37 3.30 6.81 7.43
CA PHE A 37 4.13 5.64 7.66
C PHE A 37 4.87 5.25 6.39
N PHE A 38 6.14 5.66 6.29
CA PHE A 38 7.04 5.21 5.24
C PHE A 38 7.96 4.13 5.78
N SER A 39 7.86 2.93 5.22
CA SER A 39 8.71 1.80 5.59
C SER A 39 9.49 1.27 4.40
N ALA A 40 10.64 0.66 4.67
CA ALA A 40 11.38 -0.13 3.70
C ALA A 40 11.70 -1.47 4.36
N VAL A 41 10.96 -2.52 4.01
CA VAL A 41 11.18 -3.85 4.58
C VAL A 41 12.08 -4.63 3.62
N MET A 42 13.38 -4.60 3.88
CA MET A 42 14.39 -5.20 3.01
C MET A 42 15.46 -5.92 3.84
N ASP A 43 15.88 -7.11 3.40
CA ASP A 43 17.12 -7.75 3.86
C ASP A 43 18.27 -6.76 3.64
N GLY A 44 19.06 -6.47 4.68
CA GLY A 44 19.98 -5.33 4.83
C GLY A 44 21.16 -5.19 3.86
N CYS A 45 21.06 -5.66 2.61
CA CYS A 45 22.07 -5.54 1.57
C CYS A 45 21.66 -4.67 0.37
N VAL A 46 20.44 -4.13 0.29
CA VAL A 46 19.97 -3.38 -0.89
C VAL A 46 19.61 -1.96 -0.52
N ASP A 47 20.35 -1.02 -1.11
CA ASP A 47 20.05 0.40 -1.04
C ASP A 47 18.78 0.72 -1.84
N VAL A 48 17.69 0.97 -1.12
CA VAL A 48 16.37 1.22 -1.71
C VAL A 48 16.34 2.52 -2.52
N SER A 49 17.25 3.45 -2.25
CA SER A 49 17.35 4.71 -3.01
C SER A 49 17.76 4.49 -4.48
N GLN A 50 18.38 3.35 -4.80
CA GLN A 50 18.82 3.00 -6.15
C GLN A 50 17.77 2.25 -6.96
N ILE A 51 16.64 1.89 -6.35
CA ILE A 51 15.57 1.15 -7.03
C ILE A 51 14.71 2.12 -7.83
N VAL A 52 14.56 1.82 -9.12
CA VAL A 52 13.70 2.56 -10.04
C VAL A 52 12.49 1.70 -10.40
N PHE A 53 11.30 2.27 -10.26
CA PHE A 53 10.01 1.67 -10.57
C PHE A 53 9.49 2.20 -11.90
N ASP A 54 9.24 1.30 -12.85
CA ASP A 54 8.95 1.62 -14.26
C ASP A 54 7.63 1.01 -14.75
N GLU A 55 6.95 0.21 -13.93
CA GLU A 55 5.59 -0.26 -14.16
C GLU A 55 4.71 0.03 -12.95
N LYS A 56 3.41 0.25 -13.19
CA LYS A 56 2.40 0.54 -12.16
C LYS A 56 1.11 -0.25 -12.37
N ALA A 57 0.37 -0.46 -11.30
CA ALA A 57 -0.95 -1.09 -11.28
C ALA A 57 -1.76 -0.59 -10.08
N VAL A 58 -3.06 -0.92 -10.08
CA VAL A 58 -3.92 -0.74 -8.90
C VAL A 58 -4.51 -2.09 -8.54
N PHE A 59 -4.37 -2.45 -7.27
CA PHE A 59 -4.91 -3.66 -6.70
C PHE A 59 -6.15 -3.33 -5.89
N ALA A 60 -7.05 -4.30 -5.77
CA ALA A 60 -8.23 -4.18 -4.93
C ALA A 60 -8.55 -5.50 -4.22
N CYS A 61 -9.14 -5.37 -3.03
CA CYS A 61 -9.67 -6.50 -2.26
C CYS A 61 -11.04 -6.13 -1.64
N PRO A 62 -11.91 -7.10 -1.36
CA PRO A 62 -13.25 -6.82 -0.87
C PRO A 62 -13.22 -6.42 0.61
N LEU A 63 -13.99 -5.41 1.01
CA LEU A 63 -14.19 -5.11 2.43
C LEU A 63 -15.19 -6.09 3.07
N PRO A 64 -15.00 -6.49 4.35
CA PRO A 64 -15.83 -7.50 5.01
C PRO A 64 -17.30 -7.10 5.17
N MET A 65 -17.63 -5.80 5.17
CA MET A 65 -19.03 -5.35 5.16
C MET A 65 -19.79 -5.79 3.90
N LYS A 66 -19.09 -6.16 2.81
CA LYS A 66 -19.68 -6.80 1.63
C LYS A 66 -20.38 -8.12 1.98
N ARG A 67 -19.78 -8.96 2.84
CA ARG A 67 -20.39 -10.23 3.25
C ARG A 67 -21.66 -10.02 4.08
N LEU A 68 -21.67 -9.04 4.98
CA LEU A 68 -22.84 -8.71 5.80
C LEU A 68 -24.00 -8.16 4.95
N LEU A 69 -23.70 -7.27 4.00
CA LEU A 69 -24.69 -6.75 3.04
C LEU A 69 -25.25 -7.85 2.13
N GLU A 70 -24.41 -8.78 1.67
CA GLU A 70 -24.83 -9.93 0.86
C GLU A 70 -25.73 -10.90 1.65
N PHE A 71 -25.44 -11.15 2.94
CA PHE A 71 -26.30 -11.95 3.82
C PHE A 71 -27.64 -11.27 4.12
N GLY A 72 -27.66 -9.93 4.26
CA GLY A 72 -28.90 -9.16 4.43
C GLY A 72 -29.87 -9.26 3.24
N ARG A 73 -29.37 -9.59 2.04
CA ARG A 73 -30.19 -9.81 0.83
C ARG A 73 -30.96 -11.14 0.85
N TRP A 74 -30.64 -12.06 1.77
CA TRP A 74 -31.33 -13.34 1.89
C TRP A 74 -32.59 -13.29 2.78
N ASN A 75 -32.83 -12.19 3.52
CA ASN A 75 -34.04 -12.02 4.33
C ASN A 75 -35.06 -11.06 3.67
N PRO A 76 -36.13 -11.58 3.05
CA PRO A 76 -37.06 -10.77 2.25
C PRO A 76 -37.85 -9.72 3.07
N VAL A 77 -37.98 -9.91 4.39
CA VAL A 77 -38.68 -8.97 5.27
C VAL A 77 -37.86 -7.71 5.55
N SER A 78 -36.52 -7.83 5.55
CA SER A 78 -35.61 -6.68 5.75
C SER A 78 -35.59 -5.75 4.54
N LEU A 79 -35.81 -6.32 3.35
CA LEU A 79 -35.81 -5.60 2.07
C LEU A 79 -37.03 -4.68 1.92
N LEU A 80 -38.20 -5.06 2.45
CA LEU A 80 -39.43 -4.31 2.26
C LEU A 80 -39.52 -3.04 3.13
N MET A 81 -38.90 -3.06 4.31
CA MET A 81 -38.89 -1.90 5.24
C MET A 81 -37.78 -0.89 4.93
N LEU A 82 -36.75 -1.27 4.17
CA LEU A 82 -35.58 -0.44 3.88
C LEU A 82 -35.42 -0.08 2.39
N ALA A 83 -36.35 -0.55 1.54
CA ALA A 83 -36.31 -0.38 0.08
C ALA A 83 -36.12 1.06 -0.43
N PRO A 84 -36.65 2.13 0.18
CA PRO A 84 -36.44 3.49 -0.33
C PRO A 84 -35.06 4.08 0.03
N LEU A 85 -34.32 3.49 1.00
CA LEU A 85 -32.99 3.98 1.39
C LEU A 85 -31.83 3.19 0.76
N TRP A 86 -32.08 1.99 0.25
CA TRP A 86 -31.01 1.08 -0.22
C TRP A 86 -30.91 0.98 -1.75
N SER A 87 -31.89 1.50 -2.48
CA SER A 87 -32.06 1.23 -3.92
C SER A 87 -31.41 2.26 -4.85
N TYR A 88 -30.67 3.25 -4.35
CA TYR A 88 -29.98 4.24 -5.20
C TYR A 88 -28.43 4.23 -5.06
N LYS A 89 -27.81 3.18 -5.61
CA LYS A 89 -26.79 3.35 -6.67
C LYS A 89 -25.42 4.04 -6.43
N VAL A 90 -24.89 4.21 -5.20
CA VAL A 90 -23.61 4.96 -5.00
C VAL A 90 -22.48 4.21 -4.26
N ALA A 91 -22.69 3.05 -3.66
CA ALA A 91 -21.55 2.22 -3.27
C ALA A 91 -21.11 1.40 -4.50
N GLY A 92 -20.32 2.02 -5.38
CA GLY A 92 -19.34 1.25 -6.16
C GLY A 92 -18.66 0.28 -5.19
N SER A 93 -18.53 -0.98 -5.60
CA SER A 93 -18.10 -2.09 -4.74
C SER A 93 -17.12 -1.62 -3.67
N ALA A 94 -17.54 -1.72 -2.40
CA ALA A 94 -16.78 -1.23 -1.25
C ALA A 94 -15.55 -2.13 -1.09
N ASP A 95 -14.57 -1.85 -1.92
CA ASP A 95 -13.32 -2.57 -2.04
C ASP A 95 -12.23 -1.63 -1.56
N HIS A 96 -11.25 -2.18 -0.85
CA HIS A 96 -10.04 -1.45 -0.53
C HIS A 96 -9.10 -1.50 -1.72
N TRP A 97 -8.64 -0.32 -2.16
CA TRP A 97 -7.73 -0.17 -3.29
C TRP A 97 -6.38 0.32 -2.80
N TRP A 98 -5.31 -0.17 -3.42
CA TRP A 98 -3.96 0.33 -3.16
C TRP A 98 -3.15 0.40 -4.45
N PHE A 99 -2.26 1.38 -4.49
CA PHE A 99 -1.38 1.63 -5.61
C PHE A 99 -0.14 0.73 -5.48
N VAL A 100 0.32 0.16 -6.61
CA VAL A 100 1.56 -0.61 -6.63
C VAL A 100 2.41 -0.22 -7.85
N ALA A 101 3.68 0.09 -7.62
CA ALA A 101 4.70 0.19 -8.66
C ALA A 101 5.70 -0.97 -8.54
N ARG A 102 6.36 -1.35 -9.63
CA ARG A 102 7.43 -2.36 -9.63
C ARG A 102 8.56 -1.96 -10.56
N CYS A 103 9.74 -2.51 -10.30
CA CYS A 103 10.92 -2.36 -11.15
C CYS A 103 10.93 -3.35 -12.32
N ALA A 104 11.74 -3.07 -13.34
CA ALA A 104 11.85 -3.85 -14.57
C ALA A 104 12.09 -5.35 -14.34
N ASN A 105 12.96 -5.66 -13.36
CA ASN A 105 13.32 -7.03 -13.01
C ASN A 105 12.29 -7.72 -12.08
N LYS A 106 11.23 -7.00 -11.68
CA LYS A 106 10.10 -7.47 -10.87
C LYS A 106 10.50 -8.03 -9.51
N GLN A 107 11.66 -7.62 -8.99
CA GLN A 107 12.13 -8.03 -7.67
C GLN A 107 11.56 -7.15 -6.55
N TYR A 108 11.37 -5.87 -6.82
CA TYR A 108 10.93 -4.89 -5.84
C TYR A 108 9.64 -4.21 -6.26
N TYR A 109 8.82 -3.96 -5.26
CA TYR A 109 7.49 -3.39 -5.41
C TYR A 109 7.34 -2.27 -4.40
N TYR A 110 6.84 -1.13 -4.84
CA TYR A 110 6.40 -0.05 -3.99
C TYR A 110 4.88 -0.17 -3.85
N ALA A 111 4.37 -0.29 -2.63
CA ALA A 111 2.94 -0.31 -2.35
C ALA A 111 2.57 0.91 -1.53
N ALA A 112 1.50 1.61 -1.90
CA ALA A 112 0.98 2.75 -1.16
C ALA A 112 -0.53 2.64 -0.98
N GLN A 113 -0.99 2.96 0.23
CA GLN A 113 -2.39 2.86 0.62
C GLN A 113 -2.83 4.06 1.46
N PHE A 114 -4.11 4.40 1.32
CA PHE A 114 -4.79 5.45 2.07
C PHE A 114 -5.96 4.83 2.84
N PHE A 115 -6.02 5.05 4.14
CA PHE A 115 -7.00 4.42 5.02
C PHE A 115 -7.36 5.33 6.19
N ILE A 116 -8.41 4.94 6.91
CA ILE A 116 -8.83 5.60 8.14
C ILE A 116 -8.41 4.75 9.34
N ARG A 117 -7.81 5.38 10.35
CA ARG A 117 -7.48 4.76 11.62
C ARG A 117 -7.75 5.77 12.73
N ASP A 118 -8.45 5.33 13.77
CA ASP A 118 -8.79 6.15 14.94
C ASP A 118 -9.55 7.47 14.59
N GLY A 119 -10.26 7.49 13.46
CA GLY A 119 -11.02 8.65 12.98
C GLY A 119 -10.24 9.61 12.08
N GLU A 120 -8.94 9.40 11.94
CA GLU A 120 -8.03 10.24 11.16
C GLU A 120 -7.62 9.56 9.86
N SER A 121 -7.12 10.36 8.92
CA SER A 121 -6.69 9.89 7.61
C SER A 121 -5.21 9.52 7.65
N HIS A 122 -4.87 8.31 7.23
CA HIS A 122 -3.52 7.76 7.28
C HIS A 122 -3.07 7.34 5.90
N VAL A 123 -1.78 7.54 5.64
CA VAL A 123 -1.12 7.07 4.44
C VAL A 123 0.04 6.17 4.84
N ALA A 124 0.12 5.00 4.22
CA ALA A 124 1.26 4.12 4.37
C ALA A 124 1.85 3.82 3.00
N ALA A 125 3.17 3.86 2.90
CA ALA A 125 3.88 3.43 1.71
C ALA A 125 5.14 2.65 2.06
N VAL A 126 5.39 1.60 1.29
CA VAL A 126 6.37 0.58 1.63
C VAL A 126 7.00 -0.04 0.39
N VAL A 127 8.31 -0.31 0.47
CA VAL A 127 9.00 -1.14 -0.52
C VAL A 127 9.08 -2.56 -0.01
N CYS A 128 8.61 -3.49 -0.83
CA CYS A 128 8.57 -4.92 -0.56
C CYS A 128 9.40 -5.68 -1.61
N LYS A 129 9.99 -6.80 -1.18
CA LYS A 129 10.62 -7.78 -2.08
C LYS A 129 9.58 -8.81 -2.54
N GLY A 130 9.31 -8.85 -3.83
CA GLY A 130 8.37 -9.74 -4.48
C GLY A 130 6.90 -9.30 -4.40
N LEU A 131 6.13 -9.70 -5.41
CA LEU A 131 4.70 -9.37 -5.52
C LEU A 131 3.86 -9.87 -4.33
N PRO A 132 4.05 -11.10 -3.80
CA PRO A 132 3.25 -11.57 -2.67
C PRO A 132 3.32 -10.67 -1.44
N SER A 133 4.49 -10.11 -1.16
CA SER A 133 4.71 -9.19 -0.05
C SER A 133 3.95 -7.88 -0.26
N ALA A 134 4.04 -7.29 -1.47
CA ALA A 134 3.31 -6.06 -1.80
C ALA A 134 1.79 -6.24 -1.85
N VAL A 135 1.32 -7.44 -2.20
CA VAL A 135 -0.10 -7.78 -2.09
C VAL A 135 -0.51 -7.85 -0.63
N ASN A 136 0.24 -8.60 0.20
CA ASN A 136 -0.09 -8.78 1.61
C ASN A 136 -0.12 -7.45 2.38
N ASP A 137 0.79 -6.52 2.08
CA ASP A 137 0.82 -5.20 2.71
C ASP A 137 -0.43 -4.36 2.40
N GLY A 138 -1.02 -4.52 1.22
CA GLY A 138 -2.26 -3.86 0.83
C GLY A 138 -3.54 -4.59 1.27
N LEU A 139 -3.44 -5.80 1.84
CA LEU A 139 -4.63 -6.50 2.34
C LEU A 139 -5.02 -5.97 3.71
N GLN A 140 -6.23 -5.42 3.83
CA GLN A 140 -6.78 -5.04 5.13
C GLN A 140 -7.05 -6.23 6.07
N TYR A 141 -7.19 -7.43 5.50
CA TYR A 141 -7.51 -8.64 6.25
C TYR A 141 -6.71 -9.82 5.72
N SER A 142 -6.14 -10.61 6.63
CA SER A 142 -5.40 -11.82 6.30
C SER A 142 -6.28 -12.80 5.53
N GLY A 143 -5.81 -13.30 4.39
CA GLY A 143 -6.52 -14.30 3.59
C GLY A 143 -7.65 -13.75 2.72
N SER A 144 -7.79 -12.42 2.61
CA SER A 144 -8.67 -11.81 1.61
C SER A 144 -8.20 -12.12 0.18
N THR A 145 -9.16 -12.36 -0.71
CA THR A 145 -8.90 -12.42 -2.16
C THR A 145 -8.60 -11.02 -2.69
N TRP A 146 -7.81 -10.92 -3.76
CA TRP A 146 -7.49 -9.67 -4.43
C TRP A 146 -7.60 -9.81 -5.95
N TRP A 147 -7.68 -8.68 -6.64
CA TRP A 147 -7.62 -8.59 -8.10
C TRP A 147 -6.95 -7.28 -8.55
N LEU A 148 -6.63 -7.18 -9.84
CA LEU A 148 -6.16 -5.94 -10.45
C LEU A 148 -7.36 -5.07 -10.81
N ALA A 149 -7.52 -3.93 -10.15
CA ALA A 149 -8.48 -2.89 -10.55
C ALA A 149 -7.97 -2.08 -11.75
N ARG A 150 -6.65 -1.97 -11.90
CA ARG A 150 -5.95 -1.50 -13.10
C ARG A 150 -4.80 -2.45 -13.41
N GLU A 151 -4.66 -2.82 -14.67
CA GLU A 151 -3.59 -3.70 -15.12
C GLU A 151 -2.22 -3.02 -15.06
N TRP A 152 -1.17 -3.85 -15.10
CA TRP A 152 0.20 -3.36 -15.19
C TRP A 152 0.41 -2.57 -16.48
N THR A 153 0.87 -1.33 -16.33
CA THR A 153 1.23 -0.45 -17.43
C THR A 153 2.58 0.18 -17.16
N SER A 154 3.39 0.39 -18.20
CA SER A 154 4.66 1.10 -18.09
C SER A 154 4.43 2.57 -17.70
N CYS A 155 5.23 3.06 -16.76
CA CYS A 155 5.29 4.47 -16.40
C CYS A 155 5.94 5.24 -17.56
N LYS A 156 5.39 6.40 -17.93
CA LYS A 156 6.07 7.30 -18.88
C LYS A 156 7.42 7.79 -18.36
N MET A 157 7.48 8.04 -17.05
CA MET A 157 8.70 8.38 -16.34
C MET A 157 8.90 7.39 -15.19
N PRO A 158 9.93 6.53 -15.28
CA PRO A 158 10.35 5.70 -14.15
C PRO A 158 10.77 6.58 -12.96
N ARG A 159 10.43 6.15 -11.75
CA ARG A 159 10.65 6.94 -10.51
C ARG A 159 11.38 6.12 -9.45
N SER A 160 12.20 6.78 -8.65
CA SER A 160 12.80 6.26 -7.43
C SER A 160 11.78 6.18 -6.28
N LYS A 161 12.13 5.53 -5.18
CA LYS A 161 11.28 5.53 -3.97
C LYS A 161 11.00 6.95 -3.47
N ALA A 162 12.03 7.80 -3.42
CA ALA A 162 11.90 9.16 -2.89
C ALA A 162 10.90 10.00 -3.71
N GLU A 163 10.97 9.88 -5.04
CA GLU A 163 10.01 10.55 -5.93
C GLU A 163 8.59 10.00 -5.77
N LEU A 164 8.44 8.69 -5.52
CA LEU A 164 7.11 8.10 -5.24
C LEU A 164 6.56 8.55 -3.88
N ASP A 165 7.40 8.63 -2.84
CA ASP A 165 6.98 9.14 -1.53
C ASP A 165 6.55 10.61 -1.64
N GLU A 166 7.30 11.43 -2.37
CA GLU A 166 6.94 12.83 -2.63
C GLU A 166 5.60 12.94 -3.37
N MET A 167 5.37 12.11 -4.39
CA MET A 167 4.08 12.05 -5.08
C MET A 167 2.93 11.64 -4.16
N VAL A 168 3.18 10.71 -3.23
CA VAL A 168 2.20 10.29 -2.23
C VAL A 168 1.83 11.48 -1.33
N LEU A 169 2.81 12.24 -0.86
CA LEU A 169 2.57 13.44 -0.03
C LEU A 169 1.83 14.54 -0.80
N GLN A 170 2.13 14.72 -2.09
CA GLN A 170 1.51 15.72 -2.95
C GLN A 170 0.16 15.27 -3.54
N CYS A 171 -0.30 14.04 -3.25
CA CYS A 171 -1.53 13.50 -3.80
C CYS A 171 -2.74 14.32 -3.30
N PRO A 172 -3.63 14.83 -4.19
CA PRO A 172 -4.78 15.65 -3.80
C PRO A 172 -5.71 14.97 -2.79
N THR A 173 -5.85 13.64 -2.89
CA THR A 173 -6.61 12.83 -1.94
C THR A 173 -6.06 12.91 -0.51
N VAL A 174 -4.72 13.00 -0.35
CA VAL A 174 -4.05 13.05 0.96
C VAL A 174 -4.30 14.38 1.67
N ALA A 175 -4.40 15.48 0.91
CA ALA A 175 -4.68 16.80 1.48
C ALA A 175 -6.09 16.89 2.11
N GLN A 176 -7.03 16.04 1.68
CA GLN A 176 -8.43 16.09 2.10
C GLN A 176 -8.77 15.04 3.17
N PRO A 177 -9.76 15.27 4.04
CA PRO A 177 -10.22 14.27 5.00
C PRO A 177 -10.77 13.02 4.33
N TYR A 178 -10.58 11.86 4.95
CA TYR A 178 -11.15 10.61 4.45
C TYR A 178 -12.67 10.66 4.47
N SER A 179 -13.27 10.33 3.33
CA SER A 179 -14.71 10.18 3.13
C SER A 179 -14.99 8.95 2.29
N TRP A 180 -15.82 8.05 2.81
CA TRP A 180 -16.24 6.84 2.11
C TRP A 180 -16.79 7.10 0.70
N PHE A 181 -17.37 8.28 0.47
CA PHE A 181 -18.01 8.63 -0.80
C PHE A 181 -17.21 9.61 -1.65
N LEU A 182 -16.46 10.53 -1.02
CA LEU A 182 -15.90 11.69 -1.71
C LEU A 182 -14.36 11.69 -1.77
N ASN A 183 -13.68 10.96 -0.88
CA ASN A 183 -12.23 10.98 -0.78
C ASN A 183 -11.73 9.74 -0.05
N ASN A 184 -11.38 8.68 -0.78
CA ASN A 184 -11.09 7.37 -0.19
C ASN A 184 -9.92 6.69 -0.91
N CYS A 185 -9.63 5.45 -0.52
CA CYS A 185 -8.56 4.64 -1.11
C CYS A 185 -8.65 4.46 -2.64
N GLN A 186 -9.85 4.50 -3.23
CA GLN A 186 -10.02 4.39 -4.69
C GLN A 186 -9.56 5.68 -5.38
N HIS A 187 -9.93 6.84 -4.83
CA HIS A 187 -9.48 8.15 -5.32
C HIS A 187 -7.97 8.28 -5.20
N PHE A 188 -7.42 7.91 -4.03
CA PHE A 188 -5.97 7.91 -3.81
C PHE A 188 -5.21 7.06 -4.82
N ALA A 189 -5.62 5.80 -5.01
CA ALA A 189 -4.94 4.90 -5.93
C ALA A 189 -5.11 5.34 -7.40
N ALA A 190 -6.26 5.93 -7.75
CA ALA A 190 -6.49 6.50 -9.08
C ALA A 190 -5.60 7.73 -9.32
N ASP A 191 -5.55 8.67 -8.38
CA ASP A 191 -4.73 9.88 -8.46
C ASP A 191 -3.25 9.55 -8.64
N LEU A 192 -2.72 8.57 -7.89
CA LEU A 192 -1.33 8.12 -8.06
C LEU A 192 -1.11 7.41 -9.39
N TYR A 193 -2.05 6.54 -9.78
CA TYR A 193 -1.95 5.82 -11.05
C TYR A 193 -1.96 6.79 -12.24
N GLU A 194 -2.80 7.80 -12.24
CA GLU A 194 -2.87 8.81 -13.31
C GLU A 194 -1.71 9.82 -13.20
N GLY A 195 -1.39 10.24 -11.98
CA GLY A 195 -0.33 11.21 -11.66
C GLY A 195 1.06 10.77 -12.11
N ILE A 196 1.34 9.46 -12.14
CA ILE A 196 2.62 8.95 -12.65
C ILE A 196 2.84 9.25 -14.15
N ASP A 197 1.77 9.48 -14.90
CA ASP A 197 1.87 9.79 -16.34
C ASP A 197 1.83 11.29 -16.66
N SER A 198 1.70 12.14 -15.64
CA SER A 198 1.67 13.59 -15.76
C SER A 198 2.93 14.20 -15.13
N VAL A 199 3.55 15.10 -15.90
CA VAL A 199 4.93 15.62 -15.78
C VAL A 199 5.95 14.60 -16.25
#